data_AF-A0A661Q837-F1
#
_entry.id   AF-A0A661Q837-F1
#
_cell.length_a   1.000
_cell.length_b   1.000
_cell.length_c   1.000
_cell.angle_alpha   90.00
_cell.angle_beta   90.00
_cell.angle_gamma   90.00
#
_symmetry.space_group_name_H-M   'P 1'
#
loop_
_entity.id
_entity.type
_entity.pdbx_description
1 polymer ?
#
loop_
_entity_poly.entity_id
_entity_poly.type
_entity_poly.pdbx_seq_one_letter_code
_entity_poly.pdbx_strand_id
1 'polypeptide(L)'
;MKKLFLLVMALIMVAGVSSLRPDHCLAQSLYEYYADASAGSLDKETQAMGRELRKTFSQKNIHINQQKIDFATYFTNLKKAVLYGNKLSTYSQYRKDLDFARDNELFKGLPATPRDQVSGKEMLSRKEFVAEKYERTKGNVEDEIEIYIDLLTLSLDVCESMSVNDLSGFIELKENRNQILKWQQSEEFAAYQERSTDLNQAWPDIEKRIATQCTLWQDRPVTPDAPIISASLVNAL
;
A
#
# COMPACT_ATOMS: atom_id res chain seq x y z
N MET A 1 -19.36 -9.75 102.44
CA MET A 1 -19.57 -9.24 101.07
C MET A 1 -19.60 -7.71 101.05
N LYS A 2 -18.43 -7.05 100.89
CA LYS A 2 -18.25 -5.63 100.48
C LYS A 2 -16.80 -5.10 100.61
N LYS A 3 -15.81 -5.93 100.96
CA LYS A 3 -14.38 -5.54 101.00
C LYS A 3 -13.47 -6.40 100.10
N LEU A 4 -14.05 -7.09 99.12
CA LEU A 4 -13.31 -7.90 98.13
C LEU A 4 -13.11 -7.18 96.79
N PHE A 5 -13.63 -5.96 96.65
CA PHE A 5 -13.68 -5.25 95.37
C PHE A 5 -12.66 -4.10 95.24
N LEU A 6 -11.85 -3.86 96.28
CA LEU A 6 -11.00 -2.66 96.37
C LEU A 6 -9.50 -2.95 96.49
N LEU A 7 -9.08 -4.22 96.49
CA LEU A 7 -7.67 -4.61 96.56
C LEU A 7 -7.10 -5.10 95.23
N VAL A 8 -7.94 -5.21 94.19
CA VAL A 8 -7.59 -5.81 92.88
C VAL A 8 -7.50 -4.76 91.77
N MET A 9 -7.98 -3.54 92.01
CA MET A 9 -8.09 -2.49 90.99
C MET A 9 -7.53 -1.16 91.48
N ALA A 10 -6.34 -1.22 92.05
CA ALA A 10 -5.48 -0.06 92.03
C ALA A 10 -4.06 -0.49 92.37
N LEU A 11 -3.14 -0.37 91.43
CA LEU A 11 -2.38 0.88 91.35
C LEU A 11 -1.49 0.95 92.62
N ILE A 12 -0.20 0.73 92.56
CA ILE A 12 0.77 1.35 91.67
C ILE A 12 2.09 0.77 92.12
N MET A 13 2.95 0.46 91.15
CA MET A 13 4.39 0.27 91.33
C MET A 13 4.78 -0.90 92.24
N VAL A 14 5.54 -1.83 91.67
CA VAL A 14 7.00 -1.75 91.71
C VAL A 14 7.52 -2.98 90.98
N ALA A 15 8.33 -2.70 89.96
CA ALA A 15 9.48 -3.46 89.49
C ALA A 15 9.40 -4.99 89.42
N GLY A 16 9.54 -5.52 88.19
CA GLY A 16 9.85 -6.92 88.00
C GLY A 16 10.00 -7.30 86.53
N VAL A 17 10.97 -6.70 85.87
CA VAL A 17 11.45 -6.98 84.50
C VAL A 17 11.34 -8.46 84.12
N SER A 18 10.67 -8.76 83.00
CA SER A 18 11.11 -9.78 82.02
C SER A 18 10.26 -9.77 80.75
N SER A 19 10.96 -9.59 79.62
CA SER A 19 10.57 -10.03 78.27
C SER A 19 9.58 -9.18 77.47
N LEU A 20 9.93 -7.92 77.21
CA LEU A 20 9.61 -7.33 75.91
C LEU A 20 10.55 -7.98 74.89
N ARG A 21 10.07 -9.03 74.20
CA ARG A 21 10.63 -9.35 72.89
C ARG A 21 10.47 -8.10 72.04
N PRO A 22 11.52 -7.56 71.42
CA PRO A 22 11.30 -6.78 70.21
C PRO A 22 10.75 -7.81 69.23
N ASP A 23 9.44 -7.77 68.98
CA ASP A 23 8.96 -8.17 67.68
C ASP A 23 9.77 -7.34 66.70
N HIS A 24 10.79 -7.97 66.11
CA HIS A 24 11.41 -7.47 64.90
C HIS A 24 10.30 -7.45 63.86
N CYS A 25 9.55 -6.35 63.87
CA CYS A 25 8.87 -5.85 62.70
C CYS A 25 9.99 -5.49 61.72
N LEU A 26 10.55 -6.51 61.08
CA LEU A 26 11.07 -6.36 59.74
C LEU A 26 9.86 -6.03 58.90
N ALA A 27 9.47 -4.75 58.93
CA ALA A 27 8.79 -4.15 57.80
C ALA A 27 9.82 -4.20 56.66
N GLN A 28 9.97 -5.38 56.04
CA GLN A 28 10.44 -5.46 54.67
C GLN A 28 9.68 -4.35 53.95
N SER A 29 10.43 -3.45 53.32
CA SER A 29 9.80 -2.35 52.62
C SER A 29 8.74 -2.96 51.69
N LEU A 30 7.58 -2.32 51.55
CA LEU A 30 6.57 -2.81 50.59
C LEU A 30 7.20 -3.10 49.23
N TYR A 31 8.24 -2.35 48.87
CA TYR A 31 9.11 -2.59 47.73
C TYR A 31 9.79 -3.98 47.74
N GLU A 32 10.46 -4.41 48.81
CA GLU A 32 11.06 -5.75 48.90
C GLU A 32 10.00 -6.86 48.88
N TYR A 33 8.85 -6.65 49.52
CA TYR A 33 7.74 -7.61 49.46
C TYR A 33 7.19 -7.74 48.03
N TYR A 34 6.98 -6.62 47.32
CA TYR A 34 6.56 -6.64 45.92
C TYR A 34 7.66 -7.17 45.00
N ALA A 35 8.94 -6.88 45.25
CA ALA A 35 10.07 -7.35 44.46
C ALA A 35 10.25 -8.87 44.60
N ASP A 36 10.17 -9.43 45.81
CA ASP A 36 10.23 -10.88 46.03
C ASP A 36 8.97 -11.60 45.52
N ALA A 37 7.78 -11.04 45.74
CA ALA A 37 6.53 -11.61 45.23
C ALA A 37 6.47 -11.58 43.69
N SER A 38 7.10 -10.58 43.06
CA SER A 38 7.15 -10.46 41.60
C SER A 38 8.34 -11.18 40.99
N ALA A 39 9.43 -11.47 41.69
CA ALA A 39 10.60 -12.14 41.12
C ALA A 39 10.26 -13.50 40.47
N GLY A 40 9.40 -14.29 41.12
CA GLY A 40 8.95 -15.59 40.60
C GLY A 40 7.95 -15.50 39.44
N SER A 41 7.18 -14.41 39.35
CA SER A 41 6.27 -14.16 38.21
C SER A 41 7.01 -13.49 37.04
N LEU A 42 7.96 -12.60 37.32
CA LEU A 42 8.80 -11.93 36.34
C LEU A 42 9.63 -12.92 35.54
N ASP A 43 10.22 -13.94 36.17
CA ASP A 43 11.02 -14.91 35.44
C ASP A 43 10.15 -15.75 34.49
N LYS A 44 8.93 -16.12 34.92
CA LYS A 44 7.94 -16.80 34.07
C LYS A 44 7.43 -15.91 32.94
N GLU A 45 7.14 -14.64 33.21
CA GLU A 45 6.72 -13.65 32.21
C GLU A 45 7.84 -13.34 31.21
N THR A 46 9.08 -13.21 31.68
CA THR A 46 10.27 -12.98 30.85
C THR A 46 10.54 -14.19 29.96
N GLN A 47 10.41 -15.41 30.47
CA GLN A 47 10.51 -16.62 29.66
C GLN A 47 9.37 -16.75 28.65
N ALA A 48 8.13 -16.38 29.03
CA ALA A 48 6.98 -16.38 28.12
C ALA A 48 7.17 -15.36 27.00
N MET A 49 7.62 -14.15 27.34
CA MET A 49 7.98 -13.10 26.40
C MET A 49 9.14 -13.56 25.49
N GLY A 50 10.18 -14.19 26.04
CA GLY A 50 11.29 -14.74 25.26
C GLY A 50 10.86 -15.84 24.29
N ARG A 51 9.90 -16.70 24.67
CA ARG A 51 9.30 -17.70 23.78
C ARG A 51 8.51 -17.04 22.65
N GLU A 52 7.69 -16.05 22.96
CA GLU A 52 6.93 -15.32 21.94
C GLU A 52 7.82 -14.48 21.02
N LEU A 53 8.89 -13.86 21.53
CA LEU A 53 9.89 -13.18 20.71
C LEU A 53 10.61 -14.15 19.78
N ARG A 54 11.08 -15.30 20.27
CA ARG A 54 11.74 -16.32 19.42
C ARG A 54 10.81 -16.88 18.37
N LYS A 55 9.54 -17.06 18.71
CA LYS A 55 8.51 -17.49 17.77
C LYS A 55 8.29 -16.42 16.71
N THR A 56 8.04 -15.17 17.12
CA THR A 56 7.78 -14.03 16.22
C THR A 56 8.97 -13.73 15.29
N PHE A 57 10.18 -13.70 15.83
CA PHE A 57 11.43 -13.43 15.11
C PHE A 57 12.16 -14.71 14.66
N SER A 58 11.45 -15.83 14.56
CA SER A 58 12.03 -17.03 13.97
C SER A 58 12.33 -16.79 12.47
N GLN A 59 13.40 -17.40 11.95
CA GLN A 59 13.75 -17.30 10.53
C GLN A 59 12.58 -17.66 9.61
N LYS A 60 11.78 -18.66 10.00
CA LYS A 60 10.57 -19.06 9.26
C LYS A 60 9.55 -17.93 9.19
N ASN A 61 9.25 -17.25 10.29
CA ASN A 61 8.28 -16.16 10.30
C ASN A 61 8.81 -14.92 9.58
N ILE A 62 10.11 -14.62 9.70
CA ILE A 62 10.75 -13.55 8.94
C ILE A 62 10.63 -13.82 7.44
N HIS A 63 10.93 -15.04 6.99
CA HIS A 63 10.82 -15.43 5.59
C HIS A 63 9.36 -15.33 5.07
N ILE A 64 8.38 -15.83 5.82
CA ILE A 64 6.95 -15.73 5.45
C ILE A 64 6.52 -14.26 5.36
N ASN A 65 6.97 -13.42 6.30
CA ASN A 65 6.64 -11.99 6.27
C ASN A 65 7.31 -11.29 5.09
N GLN A 66 8.54 -11.65 4.74
CA GLN A 66 9.23 -11.13 3.56
C GLN A 66 8.48 -11.51 2.28
N GLN A 67 8.06 -12.76 2.11
CA GLN A 67 7.24 -13.21 0.98
C GLN A 67 5.94 -12.38 0.84
N LYS A 68 5.29 -12.05 1.96
CA LYS A 68 4.08 -11.22 1.96
C LYS A 68 4.37 -9.77 1.56
N ILE A 69 5.46 -9.19 2.06
CA ILE A 69 5.89 -7.83 1.72
C ILE A 69 6.25 -7.76 0.24
N ASP A 70 6.99 -8.75 -0.25
CA ASP A 70 7.43 -8.79 -1.63
C ASP A 70 6.24 -8.94 -2.57
N PHE A 71 5.33 -9.88 -2.29
CA PHE A 71 4.11 -10.02 -3.06
C PHE A 71 3.24 -8.76 -3.03
N ALA A 72 3.04 -8.14 -1.86
CA ALA A 72 2.22 -6.93 -1.75
C ALA A 72 2.82 -5.76 -2.55
N THR A 73 4.14 -5.63 -2.53
CA THR A 73 4.88 -4.61 -3.29
C THR A 73 4.74 -4.86 -4.79
N TYR A 74 4.99 -6.10 -5.24
CA TYR A 74 4.82 -6.50 -6.63
C TYR A 74 3.39 -6.24 -7.10
N PHE A 75 2.39 -6.75 -6.37
CA PHE A 75 1.00 -6.71 -6.78
C PHE A 75 0.44 -5.27 -6.83
N THR A 76 0.85 -4.43 -5.89
CA THR A 76 0.48 -3.01 -5.90
C THR A 76 1.04 -2.30 -7.13
N ASN A 77 2.29 -2.56 -7.51
CA ASN A 77 2.89 -1.96 -8.69
C ASN A 77 2.31 -2.52 -10.00
N LEU A 78 1.94 -3.80 -10.04
CA LEU A 78 1.23 -4.37 -11.18
C LEU A 78 -0.13 -3.70 -11.39
N LYS A 79 -0.89 -3.48 -10.31
CA LYS A 79 -2.17 -2.74 -10.37
C LYS A 79 -1.97 -1.31 -10.85
N LYS A 80 -0.95 -0.62 -10.34
CA LYS A 80 -0.59 0.73 -10.78
C LYS A 80 -0.22 0.75 -12.26
N ALA A 81 0.56 -0.21 -12.75
CA ALA A 81 0.92 -0.28 -14.16
C ALA A 81 -0.32 -0.48 -15.05
N VAL A 82 -1.25 -1.35 -14.66
CA VAL A 82 -2.51 -1.54 -15.40
C VAL A 82 -3.39 -0.30 -15.39
N LEU A 83 -3.53 0.37 -14.23
CA LEU A 83 -4.27 1.63 -14.11
C LEU A 83 -3.63 2.74 -14.94
N TYR A 84 -2.31 2.88 -14.79
CA TYR A 84 -1.31 3.54 -15.63
C TYR A 84 -1.66 3.48 -17.11
N GLY A 85 -1.60 2.25 -17.63
CA GLY A 85 -1.78 1.94 -19.04
C GLY A 85 -3.18 2.31 -19.53
N ASN A 86 -4.22 2.07 -18.73
CA ASN A 86 -5.59 2.46 -19.07
C ASN A 86 -5.77 4.01 -19.14
N LYS A 87 -5.11 4.75 -18.26
CA LYS A 87 -5.12 6.23 -18.36
C LYS A 87 -4.36 6.70 -19.58
N LEU A 88 -3.15 6.19 -19.79
CA LEU A 88 -2.30 6.54 -20.93
C LEU A 88 -2.98 6.24 -22.27
N SER A 89 -3.68 5.11 -22.39
CA SER A 89 -4.37 4.72 -23.63
C SER A 89 -5.45 5.73 -24.07
N THR A 90 -6.02 6.50 -23.12
CA THR A 90 -6.98 7.57 -23.42
C THR A 90 -6.35 8.67 -24.28
N TYR A 91 -5.03 8.84 -24.17
CA TYR A 91 -4.28 9.82 -24.93
C TYR A 91 -3.78 9.29 -26.28
N SER A 92 -4.04 8.02 -26.64
CA SER A 92 -3.55 7.44 -27.91
C SER A 92 -3.92 8.24 -29.16
N GLN A 93 -5.06 8.95 -29.13
CA GLN A 93 -5.58 9.73 -30.25
C GLN A 93 -5.65 11.24 -29.97
N TYR A 94 -5.07 11.74 -28.87
CA TYR A 94 -5.26 13.13 -28.41
C TYR A 94 -4.93 14.18 -29.47
N ARG A 95 -3.90 13.94 -30.30
CA ARG A 95 -3.52 14.88 -31.38
C ARG A 95 -4.64 15.04 -32.41
N LYS A 96 -5.28 13.93 -32.79
CA LYS A 96 -6.41 13.95 -33.73
C LYS A 96 -7.60 14.71 -33.13
N ASP A 97 -7.87 14.51 -31.85
CA ASP A 97 -8.96 15.20 -31.14
C ASP A 97 -8.69 16.71 -31.02
N LEU A 98 -7.45 17.09 -30.71
CA LEU A 98 -7.04 18.50 -30.64
C LEU A 98 -7.07 19.18 -32.01
N ASP A 99 -6.59 18.51 -33.06
CA ASP A 99 -6.63 19.03 -34.42
C ASP A 99 -8.08 19.18 -34.89
N PHE A 100 -8.94 18.20 -34.60
CA PHE A 100 -10.37 18.31 -34.88
C PHE A 100 -11.02 19.49 -34.13
N ALA A 101 -10.69 19.69 -32.85
CA ALA A 101 -11.21 20.81 -32.07
C ALA A 101 -10.74 22.18 -32.59
N ARG A 102 -9.49 22.29 -33.06
CA ARG A 102 -8.94 23.47 -33.73
C ARG A 102 -9.67 23.76 -35.04
N ASP A 103 -9.79 22.74 -35.89
CA ASP A 103 -10.27 22.89 -37.28
C ASP A 103 -11.79 23.07 -37.37
N ASN A 104 -12.56 22.55 -36.41
CA ASN A 104 -14.02 22.70 -36.35
C ASN A 104 -14.50 23.86 -35.46
N GLU A 105 -13.56 24.68 -34.99
CA GLU A 105 -13.77 25.84 -34.13
C GLU A 105 -14.69 25.57 -32.92
N LEU A 106 -14.69 24.36 -32.32
CA LEU A 106 -15.61 23.98 -31.22
C LEU A 106 -15.54 24.93 -30.00
N PHE A 107 -14.53 25.80 -29.94
CA PHE A 107 -14.45 27.01 -29.12
C PHE A 107 -15.39 28.16 -29.59
N LYS A 108 -16.63 27.86 -30.05
CA LYS A 108 -17.58 28.83 -30.65
C LYS A 108 -18.19 29.85 -29.68
N GLY A 109 -17.82 29.83 -28.39
CA GLY A 109 -18.36 30.74 -27.37
C GLY A 109 -17.86 32.19 -27.45
N LEU A 110 -17.04 32.55 -28.44
CA LEU A 110 -16.39 33.86 -28.52
C LEU A 110 -16.86 34.67 -29.75
N PRO A 111 -17.10 35.98 -29.59
CA PRO A 111 -17.51 36.84 -30.70
C PRO A 111 -16.45 36.85 -31.82
N ALA A 112 -16.93 36.77 -33.07
CA ALA A 112 -16.08 36.67 -34.26
C ALA A 112 -15.23 37.92 -34.52
N THR A 113 -15.58 39.05 -33.92
CA THR A 113 -14.85 40.31 -33.94
C THR A 113 -14.46 40.71 -32.53
N PRO A 114 -13.22 41.18 -32.30
CA PRO A 114 -12.86 41.80 -31.01
C PRO A 114 -13.81 42.98 -30.80
N ARG A 115 -14.67 42.90 -29.78
CA ARG A 115 -15.41 44.08 -29.31
C ARG A 115 -14.40 44.98 -28.63
N ASP A 116 -14.53 46.28 -28.91
CA ASP A 116 -13.61 47.33 -28.49
C ASP A 116 -13.05 47.13 -27.08
N GLN A 117 -11.75 47.40 -26.98
CA GLN A 117 -10.93 47.51 -25.76
C GLN A 117 -11.75 47.80 -24.50
N VAL A 118 -12.21 46.76 -23.81
CA VAL A 118 -12.60 46.88 -22.41
C VAL A 118 -11.41 46.40 -21.59
N SER A 119 -10.70 47.36 -21.00
CA SER A 119 -9.65 47.15 -19.99
C SER A 119 -8.25 46.74 -20.47
N GLY A 120 -7.61 47.55 -21.31
CA GLY A 120 -6.15 47.62 -21.44
C GLY A 120 -5.39 46.35 -21.87
N LYS A 121 -6.11 45.28 -22.25
CA LYS A 121 -5.57 44.08 -22.87
C LYS A 121 -6.00 44.06 -24.33
N GLU A 122 -5.05 43.88 -25.24
CA GLU A 122 -5.38 43.54 -26.62
C GLU A 122 -6.25 42.27 -26.62
N MET A 123 -7.50 42.39 -27.10
CA MET A 123 -8.33 41.23 -27.34
C MET A 123 -7.76 40.51 -28.56
N LEU A 124 -7.14 39.35 -28.33
CA LEU A 124 -6.72 38.43 -29.38
C LEU A 124 -7.88 38.15 -30.33
N SER A 125 -7.60 38.08 -31.63
CA SER A 125 -8.60 37.61 -32.59
C SER A 125 -9.03 36.18 -32.22
N ARG A 126 -10.26 35.78 -32.59
CA ARG A 126 -10.77 34.43 -32.33
C ARG A 126 -9.81 33.34 -32.80
N LYS A 127 -9.11 33.58 -33.92
CA LYS A 127 -8.11 32.67 -34.49
C LYS A 127 -6.86 32.57 -33.61
N GLU A 128 -6.35 33.69 -33.12
CA GLU A 128 -5.18 33.73 -32.22
C GLU A 128 -5.50 33.10 -30.86
N PHE A 129 -6.68 33.38 -30.30
CA PHE A 129 -7.13 32.75 -29.06
C PHE A 129 -7.27 31.22 -29.21
N VAL A 130 -7.84 30.73 -30.31
CA VAL A 130 -7.95 29.28 -30.58
C VAL A 130 -6.58 28.65 -30.74
N ALA A 131 -5.64 29.32 -31.43
CA ALA A 131 -4.27 28.83 -31.59
C ALA A 131 -3.52 28.78 -30.25
N GLU A 132 -3.60 29.83 -29.43
CA GLU A 132 -2.98 29.85 -28.09
C GLU A 132 -3.59 28.77 -27.19
N LYS A 133 -4.91 28.61 -27.21
CA LYS A 133 -5.60 27.59 -26.42
C LYS A 133 -5.23 26.17 -26.87
N TYR A 134 -5.10 25.96 -28.18
CA TYR A 134 -4.63 24.69 -28.75
C TYR A 134 -3.22 24.36 -28.25
N GLU A 135 -2.25 25.28 -28.39
CA GLU A 135 -0.87 25.02 -27.97
C GLU A 135 -0.77 24.78 -26.45
N ARG A 136 -1.52 25.55 -25.65
CA ARG A 136 -1.56 25.34 -24.19
C ARG A 136 -2.16 23.98 -23.82
N THR A 137 -3.26 23.59 -24.44
CA THR A 137 -3.87 22.28 -24.16
C THR A 137 -2.95 21.15 -24.63
N LYS A 138 -2.30 21.30 -25.79
CA LYS A 138 -1.33 20.34 -26.29
C LYS A 138 -0.17 20.15 -25.32
N GLY A 139 0.46 21.23 -24.85
CA GLY A 139 1.54 21.17 -23.87
C GLY A 139 1.10 20.48 -22.58
N ASN A 140 -0.05 20.86 -22.02
CA ASN A 140 -0.58 20.22 -20.81
C ASN A 140 -0.81 18.70 -20.98
N VAL A 141 -1.29 18.27 -22.16
CA VAL A 141 -1.53 16.86 -22.44
C VAL A 141 -0.21 16.11 -22.64
N GLU A 142 0.76 16.72 -23.31
CA GLU A 142 2.11 16.15 -23.48
C GLU A 142 2.81 15.96 -22.13
N ASP A 143 2.73 16.94 -21.23
CA ASP A 143 3.24 16.84 -19.85
C ASP A 143 2.54 15.70 -19.08
N GLU A 144 1.22 15.56 -19.22
CA GLU A 144 0.48 14.50 -18.54
C GLU A 144 0.86 13.10 -19.07
N ILE A 145 1.05 12.98 -20.40
CA ILE A 145 1.56 11.74 -21.03
C ILE A 145 2.93 11.38 -20.46
N GLU A 146 3.86 12.33 -20.37
CA GLU A 146 5.20 12.10 -19.80
C GLU A 146 5.11 11.60 -18.35
N ILE A 147 4.28 12.23 -17.52
CA ILE A 147 4.04 11.80 -16.14
C ILE A 147 3.52 10.35 -16.09
N TYR A 148 2.56 9.99 -16.94
CA TYR A 148 2.05 8.61 -16.95
C TYR A 148 3.12 7.61 -17.41
N ILE A 149 3.93 7.95 -18.40
CA ILE A 149 5.05 7.11 -18.88
C ILE A 149 6.06 6.89 -17.74
N ASP A 150 6.40 7.93 -16.99
CA ASP A 150 7.33 7.82 -15.85
C ASP A 150 6.76 6.92 -14.74
N LEU A 151 5.50 7.15 -14.35
CA LEU A 151 4.83 6.35 -13.32
C LEU A 151 4.68 4.87 -13.73
N LEU A 152 4.41 4.63 -15.01
CA LEU A 152 4.36 3.30 -15.61
C LEU A 152 5.72 2.62 -15.57
N THR A 153 6.75 3.31 -16.04
CA THR A 153 8.12 2.80 -16.09
C THR A 153 8.59 2.42 -14.69
N LEU A 154 8.40 3.30 -13.71
CA LEU A 154 8.81 3.04 -12.33
C LEU A 154 8.04 1.87 -11.70
N SER A 155 6.74 1.73 -11.98
CA SER A 155 5.95 0.59 -11.50
C SER A 155 6.39 -0.72 -12.15
N LEU A 156 6.67 -0.70 -13.46
CA LEU A 156 7.10 -1.87 -14.21
C LEU A 156 8.53 -2.30 -13.84
N ASP A 157 9.44 -1.35 -13.62
CA ASP A 157 10.81 -1.62 -13.16
C ASP A 157 10.80 -2.36 -11.82
N VAL A 158 9.91 -1.96 -10.90
CA VAL A 158 9.72 -2.69 -9.63
C VAL A 158 9.22 -4.10 -9.88
N CYS A 159 8.17 -4.29 -10.69
CA CYS A 159 7.65 -5.61 -11.01
C CYS A 159 8.69 -6.52 -11.67
N GLU A 160 9.45 -6.00 -12.63
CA GLU A 160 10.51 -6.72 -13.35
C GLU A 160 11.67 -7.06 -12.43
N SER A 161 12.14 -6.10 -11.63
CA SER A 161 13.21 -6.36 -10.66
C SER A 161 12.82 -7.44 -9.66
N MET A 162 11.58 -7.41 -9.16
CA MET A 162 11.09 -8.38 -8.18
C MET A 162 10.81 -9.76 -8.78
N SER A 163 10.39 -9.82 -10.04
CA SER A 163 10.13 -11.10 -10.71
C SER A 163 11.39 -11.79 -11.22
N VAL A 164 12.39 -11.02 -11.67
CA VAL A 164 13.71 -11.55 -12.04
C VAL A 164 14.50 -12.00 -10.81
N ASN A 165 14.40 -11.24 -9.72
CA ASN A 165 15.13 -11.51 -8.48
C ASN A 165 14.17 -11.93 -7.35
N ASP A 166 13.35 -12.96 -7.59
CA ASP A 166 12.46 -13.50 -6.55
C ASP A 166 13.25 -14.32 -5.51
N LEU A 167 13.93 -13.61 -4.61
CA LEU A 167 14.71 -14.20 -3.52
C LEU A 167 13.82 -14.83 -2.43
N SER A 168 12.55 -14.44 -2.37
CA SER A 168 11.60 -14.93 -1.37
C SER A 168 10.80 -16.14 -1.86
N GLY A 169 10.74 -16.38 -3.17
CA GLY A 169 9.91 -17.41 -3.80
C GLY A 169 8.41 -17.06 -3.79
N PHE A 170 8.05 -15.77 -3.75
CA PHE A 170 6.64 -15.36 -3.67
C PHE A 170 5.83 -15.70 -4.94
N ILE A 171 6.48 -15.87 -6.09
CA ILE A 171 5.84 -16.22 -7.37
C ILE A 171 5.30 -17.66 -7.35
N GLU A 172 5.99 -18.57 -6.67
CA GLU A 172 5.64 -20.00 -6.64
C GLU A 172 4.44 -20.28 -5.72
N LEU A 173 4.07 -19.32 -4.87
CA LEU A 173 2.97 -19.47 -3.93
C LEU A 173 1.61 -19.45 -4.65
N LYS A 174 0.87 -20.54 -4.51
CA LYS A 174 -0.46 -20.72 -5.13
C LYS A 174 -1.46 -19.67 -4.63
N GLU A 175 -1.38 -19.28 -3.36
CA GLU A 175 -2.23 -18.25 -2.76
C GLU A 175 -2.05 -16.90 -3.47
N ASN A 176 -0.82 -16.55 -3.83
CA ASN A 176 -0.49 -15.31 -4.54
C ASN A 176 -1.01 -15.34 -5.97
N ARG A 177 -0.79 -16.46 -6.68
CA ARG A 177 -1.35 -16.69 -8.01
C ARG A 177 -2.87 -16.54 -8.02
N ASN A 178 -3.57 -17.19 -7.10
CA ASN A 178 -5.02 -17.11 -7.00
C ASN A 178 -5.52 -15.67 -6.78
N GLN A 179 -4.80 -14.87 -5.98
CA GLN A 179 -5.14 -13.46 -5.78
C GLN A 179 -4.99 -12.64 -7.05
N ILE A 180 -3.91 -12.85 -7.81
CA ILE A 180 -3.71 -12.14 -9.09
C ILE A 180 -4.75 -12.58 -10.13
N LEU A 181 -4.99 -13.89 -10.27
CA LEU A 181 -6.02 -14.40 -11.20
C LEU A 181 -7.41 -13.86 -10.87
N LYS A 182 -7.78 -13.79 -9.59
CA LYS A 182 -9.03 -13.17 -9.16
C LYS A 182 -9.10 -11.68 -9.53
N TRP A 183 -8.00 -10.97 -9.40
CA TRP A 183 -7.94 -9.56 -9.81
C TRP A 183 -7.96 -9.40 -11.35
N GLN A 184 -7.37 -10.30 -12.11
CA GLN A 184 -7.46 -10.29 -13.58
C GLN A 184 -8.89 -10.54 -14.09
N GLN A 185 -9.82 -10.98 -13.23
CA GLN A 185 -11.25 -11.09 -13.53
C GLN A 185 -12.03 -9.83 -13.11
N SER A 186 -11.37 -8.80 -12.58
CA SER A 186 -12.04 -7.59 -12.12
C SER A 186 -12.32 -6.61 -13.26
N GLU A 187 -13.28 -5.70 -13.02
CA GLU A 187 -13.68 -4.67 -13.98
C GLU A 187 -12.51 -3.75 -14.37
N GLU A 188 -11.63 -3.43 -13.41
CA GLU A 188 -10.48 -2.55 -13.67
C GLU A 188 -9.50 -3.18 -14.66
N PHE A 189 -9.31 -4.51 -14.59
CA PHE A 189 -8.45 -5.22 -15.53
C PHE A 189 -9.13 -5.39 -16.90
N ALA A 190 -10.44 -5.65 -16.93
CA ALA A 190 -11.22 -5.70 -18.16
C ALA A 190 -11.15 -4.37 -18.92
N ALA A 191 -11.30 -3.23 -18.22
CA ALA A 191 -11.20 -1.90 -18.83
C ALA A 191 -9.81 -1.63 -19.44
N TYR A 192 -8.73 -2.18 -18.85
CA TYR A 192 -7.41 -2.15 -19.46
C TYR A 192 -7.36 -3.03 -20.72
N GLN A 193 -7.89 -4.26 -20.67
CA GLN A 193 -7.87 -5.17 -21.81
C GLN A 193 -8.57 -4.58 -23.04
N GLU A 194 -9.73 -3.94 -22.85
CA GLU A 194 -10.46 -3.25 -23.93
C GLU A 194 -9.62 -2.19 -24.64
N ARG A 195 -8.71 -1.53 -23.90
CA ARG A 195 -7.88 -0.42 -24.39
C ARG A 195 -6.43 -0.82 -24.66
N SER A 196 -6.07 -2.08 -24.45
CA SER A 196 -4.72 -2.60 -24.66
C SER A 196 -4.27 -2.44 -26.11
N THR A 197 -5.18 -2.60 -27.07
CA THR A 197 -4.90 -2.38 -28.49
C THR A 197 -4.48 -0.94 -28.78
N ASP A 198 -5.18 0.04 -28.21
CA ASP A 198 -4.87 1.47 -28.38
C ASP A 198 -3.53 1.81 -27.71
N LEU A 199 -3.28 1.23 -26.53
CA LEU A 199 -2.01 1.36 -25.84
C LEU A 199 -0.87 0.77 -26.67
N ASN A 200 -1.04 -0.42 -27.27
CA ASN A 200 -0.05 -1.05 -28.12
C ASN A 200 0.24 -0.24 -29.39
N GLN A 201 -0.77 0.41 -29.96
CA GLN A 201 -0.58 1.25 -31.15
C GLN A 201 0.27 2.50 -30.85
N ALA A 202 0.07 3.13 -29.69
CA ALA A 202 0.74 4.38 -29.35
C ALA A 202 2.04 4.17 -28.53
N TRP A 203 2.08 3.17 -27.65
CA TRP A 203 3.19 2.84 -26.75
C TRP A 203 3.41 1.32 -26.65
N PRO A 204 3.87 0.67 -27.75
CA PRO A 204 4.02 -0.78 -27.83
C PRO A 204 4.93 -1.38 -26.76
N ASP A 205 6.02 -0.69 -26.41
CA ASP A 205 6.96 -1.18 -25.40
C ASP A 205 6.33 -1.24 -24.00
N ILE A 206 5.48 -0.27 -23.65
CA ILE A 206 4.78 -0.24 -22.36
C ILE A 206 3.75 -1.36 -22.30
N GLU A 207 2.94 -1.52 -23.35
CA GLU A 207 1.93 -2.58 -23.41
C GLU A 207 2.58 -3.96 -23.27
N LYS A 208 3.66 -4.21 -24.02
CA LYS A 208 4.40 -5.47 -23.97
C LYS A 208 4.92 -5.78 -22.57
N ARG A 209 5.44 -4.78 -21.86
CA ARG A 209 5.93 -4.94 -20.47
C ARG A 209 4.78 -5.31 -19.53
N ILE A 210 3.65 -4.62 -19.59
CA ILE A 210 2.45 -4.95 -18.80
C ILE A 210 1.97 -6.37 -19.13
N ALA A 211 1.87 -6.72 -20.42
CA ALA A 211 1.43 -8.04 -20.86
C ALA A 211 2.37 -9.15 -20.36
N THR A 212 3.69 -8.92 -20.38
CA THR A 212 4.68 -9.86 -19.84
C THR A 212 4.46 -10.10 -18.35
N GLN A 213 4.24 -9.03 -17.58
CA GLN A 213 3.97 -9.15 -16.15
C GLN A 213 2.63 -9.84 -15.85
N CYS A 214 1.60 -9.62 -16.69
CA CYS A 214 0.30 -10.28 -16.53
C CYS A 214 0.34 -11.77 -16.89
N THR A 215 1.09 -12.13 -17.93
CA THR A 215 1.23 -13.52 -18.42
C THR A 215 2.08 -14.38 -17.48
N LEU A 216 2.97 -13.78 -16.69
CA LEU A 216 3.74 -14.48 -15.64
C LEU A 216 2.85 -15.32 -14.70
N TRP A 217 1.62 -14.87 -14.45
CA TRP A 217 0.70 -15.48 -13.48
C TRP A 217 -0.35 -16.39 -14.11
N GLN A 218 -0.38 -16.49 -15.44
CA GLN A 218 -1.27 -17.41 -16.13
C GLN A 218 -0.78 -18.84 -15.95
N ASP A 219 -1.73 -19.78 -15.93
CA ASP A 219 -1.39 -21.18 -15.90
C ASP A 219 -0.66 -21.56 -17.19
N ARG A 220 0.58 -22.03 -17.06
CA ARG A 220 1.31 -22.55 -18.21
C ARG A 220 0.58 -23.81 -18.71
N PRO A 221 0.32 -23.93 -20.01
CA PRO A 221 -0.23 -25.16 -20.55
C PRO A 221 0.66 -26.35 -20.16
N VAL A 222 0.02 -27.42 -19.68
CA VAL A 222 0.68 -28.64 -19.16
C VAL A 222 1.36 -29.44 -20.28
N THR A 223 1.12 -29.10 -21.54
CA THR A 223 1.65 -29.79 -22.72
C THR A 223 2.27 -28.85 -23.74
N PRO A 224 3.34 -29.26 -24.45
CA PRO A 224 3.95 -28.50 -25.55
C PRO A 224 2.98 -28.16 -26.69
N ASP A 225 1.89 -28.93 -26.83
CA ASP A 225 0.89 -28.82 -27.90
C ASP A 225 -0.39 -28.08 -27.48
N ALA A 226 -0.50 -27.59 -26.25
CA ALA A 226 -1.67 -26.82 -25.86
C ALA A 226 -1.56 -25.40 -26.46
N PRO A 227 -2.59 -24.94 -27.19
CA PRO A 227 -2.53 -23.66 -27.90
C PRO A 227 -2.28 -22.54 -26.91
N ILE A 228 -1.26 -21.71 -27.19
CA ILE A 228 -1.09 -20.42 -26.53
C ILE A 228 -2.28 -19.58 -26.97
N ILE A 229 -3.33 -19.53 -26.14
CA ILE A 229 -4.46 -18.65 -26.38
C ILE A 229 -3.96 -17.24 -26.08
N SER A 230 -3.43 -16.56 -27.09
CA SER A 230 -3.20 -15.12 -27.01
C SER A 230 -4.56 -14.45 -26.83
N ALA A 231 -4.67 -13.51 -25.90
CA ALA A 231 -5.91 -12.75 -25.70
C ALA A 231 -6.39 -12.06 -27.00
N SER A 232 -5.48 -11.82 -27.96
CA SER A 232 -5.80 -11.34 -29.31
C SER A 232 -6.68 -12.30 -30.14
N LEU A 233 -6.66 -13.61 -29.88
CA LEU A 233 -7.49 -14.60 -30.57
C LEU A 233 -8.91 -14.70 -30.00
N VAL A 234 -9.08 -14.41 -28.70
CA VAL A 234 -10.38 -14.47 -28.02
C VAL A 234 -11.27 -13.28 -28.38
N ASN A 235 -10.67 -12.12 -28.66
CA ASN A 235 -11.40 -10.92 -29.08
C ASN A 235 -11.68 -10.86 -30.60
N ALA A 236 -11.32 -11.91 -31.36
CA ALA A 236 -11.52 -12.00 -32.82
C ALA A 236 -12.64 -12.98 -33.22
N LEU A 237 -13.38 -13.53 -32.25
CA LEU A 237 -14.56 -14.38 -32.42
C LEU A 237 -15.83 -13.64 -31.98
#